data_AF-A0A286TTR8-F1
#
_entry.id   AF-A0A286TTR8-F1
#
_cell.length_a   1.000
_cell.length_b   1.000
_cell.length_c   1.000
_cell.angle_alpha   90.00
_cell.angle_beta   90.00
_cell.angle_gamma   90.00
#
_symmetry.space_group_name_H-M   'P 1'
#
loop_
_entity.id
_entity.type
_entity.pdbx_description
1 polymer ?
#
loop_
_entity_poly.entity_id
_entity_poly.type
_entity_poly.pdbx_seq_one_letter_code
_entity_poly.pdbx_strand_id
1 'polypeptide(L)'
;MLDKNNIFHDLIVEVRALTVSHDPTPLFDDLQLESLDGECHFTSSRRTLLMMSRVIEDTLKLHKKRCLLYSGFQELSRFNEHRERYTKLAACADQIFVVGVADVHVADIAENVHVKTKNADIIRNNWISIITSKTINISLIAQELTSQNHHEGYIGFYTNSKSLTEKAVDLLINNNVLSDDPVPGKQTSFNI
;
A
#
# COMPACT_ATOMS: atom_id res chain seq x y z
N MET A 1 12.98 15.49 0.26
CA MET A 1 13.00 15.26 -1.20
C MET A 1 12.45 13.87 -1.45
N LEU A 2 11.72 13.62 -2.55
CA LEU A 2 11.31 12.24 -2.90
C LEU A 2 12.56 11.41 -3.15
N ASP A 3 12.61 10.20 -2.61
CA ASP A 3 13.79 9.34 -2.73
C ASP A 3 13.76 8.65 -4.10
N LYS A 4 14.83 8.78 -4.86
CA LYS A 4 14.95 8.19 -6.21
C LYS A 4 15.16 6.68 -6.16
N ASN A 5 15.60 6.15 -5.02
CA ASN A 5 15.77 4.72 -4.83
C ASN A 5 14.49 4.03 -4.32
N ASN A 6 13.41 4.79 -4.08
CA ASN A 6 12.14 4.23 -3.66
C ASN A 6 11.50 3.44 -4.80
N ILE A 7 11.04 2.22 -4.52
CA ILE A 7 10.43 1.37 -5.56
C ILE A 7 9.16 1.97 -6.17
N PHE A 8 8.49 2.88 -5.46
CA PHE A 8 7.30 3.61 -5.94
C PHE A 8 7.63 5.00 -6.50
N HIS A 9 8.91 5.36 -6.64
CA HIS A 9 9.32 6.70 -7.08
C HIS A 9 8.63 7.10 -8.39
N ASP A 10 8.81 6.28 -9.43
CA ASP A 10 8.29 6.56 -10.76
C ASP A 10 6.77 6.62 -10.76
N LEU A 11 6.10 5.73 -10.02
CA LEU A 11 4.64 5.73 -9.89
C LEU A 11 4.11 7.00 -9.20
N ILE A 12 4.78 7.46 -8.14
CA ILE A 12 4.44 8.71 -7.45
C ILE A 12 4.65 9.92 -8.37
N VAL A 13 5.73 9.93 -9.17
CA VAL A 13 6.02 11.01 -10.12
C VAL A 13 5.02 11.03 -11.28
N GLU A 14 4.70 9.87 -11.85
CA GLU A 14 3.70 9.69 -12.91
C GLU A 14 2.35 10.28 -12.46
N VAL A 15 1.85 9.82 -11.31
CA VAL A 15 0.57 10.30 -10.75
C VAL A 15 0.59 11.79 -10.42
N ARG A 16 1.71 12.30 -9.92
CA ARG A 16 1.86 13.73 -9.65
C ARG A 16 1.75 14.56 -10.92
N ALA A 17 2.41 14.12 -12.00
CA ALA A 17 2.37 14.80 -13.29
C ALA A 17 0.93 14.85 -13.83
N LEU A 18 0.22 13.72 -13.77
CA LEU A 18 -1.19 13.61 -14.18
C LEU A 18 -2.11 14.55 -13.40
N THR A 19 -1.86 14.75 -12.10
CA THR A 19 -2.68 15.63 -11.25
C THR A 19 -2.40 17.12 -11.53
N VAL A 20 -1.17 17.47 -11.91
CA VAL A 20 -0.76 18.85 -12.21
C VAL A 20 -1.17 19.27 -13.62
N SER A 21 -1.19 18.35 -14.59
CA SER A 21 -1.72 18.60 -15.93
C SER A 21 -3.25 18.60 -15.92
N HIS A 22 -3.88 19.70 -15.52
CA HIS A 22 -5.30 19.95 -15.78
C HIS A 22 -5.59 20.28 -17.27
N ASP A 23 -4.61 20.10 -18.18
CA ASP A 23 -4.73 20.32 -19.61
C ASP A 23 -4.26 19.07 -20.39
N PRO A 24 -5.16 18.28 -20.98
CA PRO A 24 -4.87 16.95 -21.50
C PRO A 24 -4.35 17.00 -22.95
N THR A 25 -3.45 17.92 -23.31
CA THR A 25 -3.05 18.07 -24.72
C THR A 25 -1.55 18.15 -25.04
N PRO A 26 -0.60 18.59 -24.18
CA PRO A 26 0.80 18.66 -24.63
C PRO A 26 1.70 17.45 -24.30
N LEU A 27 1.24 16.48 -23.50
CA LEU A 27 2.02 15.28 -23.12
C LEU A 27 1.65 14.01 -23.91
N PHE A 28 0.80 14.15 -24.94
CA PHE A 28 0.00 13.06 -25.52
C PHE A 28 0.60 12.38 -26.75
N ASP A 29 1.83 12.72 -27.15
CA ASP A 29 2.42 12.12 -28.36
C ASP A 29 3.21 10.83 -28.11
N ASP A 30 3.69 10.54 -26.89
CA ASP A 30 4.65 9.42 -26.71
C ASP A 30 4.35 8.42 -25.57
N LEU A 31 3.31 8.61 -24.78
CA LEU A 31 2.97 7.65 -23.71
C LEU A 31 1.58 7.10 -23.94
N GLN A 32 1.51 5.78 -24.06
CA GLN A 32 0.28 5.00 -24.16
C GLN A 32 -0.66 5.39 -23.03
N LEU A 33 -1.55 6.34 -23.33
CA LEU A 33 -2.74 6.66 -22.57
C LEU A 33 -3.73 5.50 -22.77
N GLU A 34 -3.37 4.30 -22.31
CA GLU A 34 -4.39 3.38 -21.84
C GLU A 34 -4.96 4.00 -20.56
N SER A 35 -5.88 4.94 -20.79
CA SER A 35 -6.94 5.41 -19.90
C SER A 35 -6.71 5.07 -18.42
N LEU A 36 -6.34 6.04 -17.58
CA LEU A 36 -6.55 5.95 -16.14
C LEU A 36 -7.98 5.49 -15.88
N ASP A 37 -8.12 4.24 -15.47
CA ASP A 37 -9.41 3.55 -15.29
C ASP A 37 -10.01 3.88 -13.92
N GLY A 38 -9.83 5.12 -13.45
CA GLY A 38 -10.24 5.56 -12.13
C GLY A 38 -9.80 6.99 -11.80
N GLU A 39 -10.22 7.43 -10.63
CA GLU A 39 -9.85 8.69 -10.01
C GLU A 39 -8.51 8.56 -9.28
N CYS A 40 -7.78 9.66 -9.23
CA CYS A 40 -6.54 9.75 -8.49
C CYS A 40 -6.45 11.08 -7.72
N HIS A 41 -6.01 11.00 -6.48
CA HIS A 41 -5.86 12.12 -5.58
C HIS A 41 -4.44 12.17 -5.03
N PHE A 42 -3.64 13.11 -5.53
CA PHE A 42 -2.32 13.39 -5.01
C PHE A 42 -2.39 14.28 -3.77
N THR A 43 -1.59 13.98 -2.75
CA THR A 43 -1.54 14.80 -1.52
C THR A 43 -0.22 14.68 -0.80
N SER A 44 0.15 15.75 -0.08
CA SER A 44 1.22 15.75 0.92
C SER A 44 0.73 15.84 2.36
N SER A 45 -0.59 15.87 2.55
CA SER A 45 -1.23 16.03 3.86
C SER A 45 -1.35 14.68 4.55
N ARG A 46 -0.64 14.51 5.67
CA ARG A 46 -0.78 13.34 6.55
C ARG A 46 -2.22 13.11 6.99
N ARG A 47 -2.97 14.19 7.27
CA ARG A 47 -4.40 14.12 7.62
C ARG A 47 -5.22 13.50 6.49
N THR A 48 -4.94 13.88 5.25
CA THR A 48 -5.63 13.34 4.07
C THR A 48 -5.29 11.87 3.87
N LEU A 49 -4.01 11.49 3.97
CA LEU A 49 -3.57 10.08 3.88
C LEU A 49 -4.20 9.20 4.96
N LEU A 50 -4.29 9.69 6.19
CA LEU A 50 -5.01 9.02 7.29
C LEU A 50 -6.50 8.81 6.96
N MET A 51 -7.15 9.83 6.41
CA MET A 51 -8.55 9.74 6.01
C MET A 51 -8.73 8.72 4.88
N MET A 52 -7.89 8.75 3.85
CA MET A 52 -7.93 7.78 2.74
C MET A 52 -7.65 6.35 3.21
N SER A 53 -6.71 6.15 4.15
CA SER A 53 -6.48 4.83 4.76
C SER A 53 -7.74 4.27 5.43
N ARG A 54 -8.50 5.12 6.13
CA ARG A 54 -9.77 4.72 6.76
C ARG A 54 -10.82 4.38 5.71
N VAL A 55 -10.91 5.13 4.62
CA VAL A 55 -11.81 4.83 3.49
C VAL A 55 -11.52 3.46 2.90
N ILE A 56 -10.24 3.09 2.74
CA ILE A 56 -9.85 1.75 2.26
C ILE A 56 -10.34 0.67 3.22
N GLU A 57 -10.13 0.85 4.51
CA GLU A 57 -10.58 -0.13 5.51
C GLU A 57 -12.10 -0.23 5.64
N ASP A 58 -12.81 0.88 5.50
CA ASP A 58 -14.28 0.88 5.51
C ASP A 58 -14.83 0.21 4.24
N THR A 59 -14.19 0.44 3.09
CA THR A 59 -14.48 -0.30 1.84
C THR A 59 -14.29 -1.81 2.04
N LEU A 60 -13.18 -2.23 2.68
CA LEU A 60 -12.92 -3.63 3.01
C LEU A 60 -14.06 -4.24 3.85
N LYS A 61 -14.56 -3.52 4.86
CA LYS A 61 -15.69 -3.96 5.70
C LYS A 61 -16.98 -4.15 4.91
N LEU A 62 -17.25 -3.27 3.94
CA LEU A 62 -18.46 -3.34 3.10
C LEU A 62 -18.47 -4.58 2.19
N HIS A 63 -17.30 -5.03 1.74
CA HIS A 63 -17.19 -6.11 0.75
C HIS A 63 -17.00 -7.53 1.33
N LYS A 64 -17.00 -7.70 2.66
CA LYS A 64 -17.15 -8.98 3.38
C LYS A 64 -16.42 -10.19 2.77
N LYS A 65 -15.11 -10.30 3.02
CA LYS A 65 -14.19 -11.38 2.64
C LYS A 65 -13.93 -11.54 1.14
N ARG A 66 -14.09 -10.47 0.37
CA ARG A 66 -13.84 -10.47 -1.08
C ARG A 66 -12.54 -9.81 -1.51
N CYS A 67 -11.89 -9.08 -0.61
CA CYS A 67 -10.69 -8.32 -0.94
C CYS A 67 -9.49 -8.80 -0.13
N LEU A 68 -8.34 -8.82 -0.78
CA LEU A 68 -7.03 -8.86 -0.15
C LEU A 68 -6.71 -7.46 0.37
N LEU A 69 -6.00 -7.36 1.49
CA LEU A 69 -5.44 -6.11 2.02
C LEU A 69 -3.92 -6.25 2.11
N TYR A 70 -3.18 -5.34 1.49
CA TYR A 70 -1.74 -5.18 1.70
C TYR A 70 -1.51 -3.92 2.52
N SER A 71 -0.74 -4.02 3.59
CA SER A 71 -0.47 -2.91 4.50
C SER A 71 1.00 -2.84 4.86
N GLY A 72 1.63 -1.73 4.50
CA GLY A 72 3.05 -1.47 4.76
C GLY A 72 3.24 -0.61 6.01
N PHE A 73 4.14 -1.07 6.88
CA PHE A 73 4.60 -0.38 8.07
C PHE A 73 6.11 -0.22 8.02
N GLN A 74 6.63 0.84 8.63
CA GLN A 74 8.08 1.04 8.72
C GLN A 74 8.74 -0.12 9.49
N GLU A 75 8.13 -0.46 10.62
CA GLU A 75 8.59 -1.44 11.61
C GLU A 75 7.37 -2.18 12.16
N LEU A 76 7.58 -3.43 12.60
CA LEU A 76 6.50 -4.26 13.14
C LEU A 76 6.03 -3.78 14.52
N SER A 77 6.84 -3.04 15.28
CA SER A 77 6.39 -2.38 16.52
C SER A 77 5.22 -1.43 16.27
N ARG A 78 5.27 -0.66 15.16
CA ARG A 78 4.17 0.23 14.75
C ARG A 78 2.91 -0.54 14.35
N PHE A 79 3.05 -1.72 13.75
CA PHE A 79 1.90 -2.59 13.49
C PHE A 79 1.25 -3.05 14.81
N ASN A 80 2.05 -3.35 15.83
CA ASN A 80 1.56 -3.85 17.11
C ASN A 80 0.61 -2.84 17.81
N GLU A 81 0.83 -1.54 17.63
CA GLU A 81 -0.08 -0.46 18.08
C GLU A 81 -1.46 -0.53 17.41
N HIS A 82 -1.56 -1.20 16.27
CA HIS A 82 -2.78 -1.35 15.47
C HIS A 82 -3.30 -2.80 15.45
N ARG A 83 -2.72 -3.69 16.26
CA ARG A 83 -3.02 -5.13 16.27
C ARG A 83 -4.52 -5.43 16.38
N GLU A 84 -5.20 -4.82 17.36
CA GLU A 84 -6.64 -5.02 17.59
C GLU A 84 -7.50 -4.60 16.38
N ARG A 85 -7.09 -3.53 15.70
CA ARG A 85 -7.77 -3.03 14.50
C ARG A 85 -7.66 -4.06 13.37
N TYR A 86 -6.48 -4.63 13.17
CA TYR A 86 -6.28 -5.67 12.15
C TYR A 86 -6.96 -6.99 12.49
N THR A 87 -7.09 -7.34 13.78
CA THR A 87 -7.94 -8.47 14.20
C THR A 87 -9.39 -8.27 13.77
N LYS A 88 -9.93 -7.04 13.88
CA LYS A 88 -11.28 -6.71 13.41
C LYS A 88 -11.39 -6.76 11.88
N LEU A 89 -10.37 -6.25 11.17
CA LEU A 89 -10.35 -6.28 9.70
C LEU A 89 -10.25 -7.71 9.15
N ALA A 90 -9.58 -8.62 9.85
CA ALA A 90 -9.45 -10.02 9.46
C ALA A 90 -10.81 -10.72 9.29
N ALA A 91 -11.84 -10.31 10.04
CA ALA A 91 -13.20 -10.83 9.88
C ALA A 91 -13.85 -10.43 8.55
N CYS A 92 -13.37 -9.36 7.91
CA CYS A 92 -13.92 -8.77 6.69
C CYS A 92 -13.00 -8.89 5.47
N ALA A 93 -11.73 -9.27 5.63
CA ALA A 93 -10.80 -9.50 4.54
C ALA A 93 -10.83 -10.97 4.07
N ASP A 94 -10.47 -11.21 2.81
CA ASP A 94 -10.08 -12.54 2.38
C ASP A 94 -8.75 -12.91 3.04
N GLN A 95 -7.69 -12.17 2.68
CA GLN A 95 -6.36 -12.25 3.30
C GLN A 95 -5.85 -10.84 3.62
N ILE A 96 -5.01 -10.73 4.65
CA ILE A 96 -4.29 -9.51 4.99
C ILE A 96 -2.80 -9.81 5.00
N PHE A 97 -2.02 -9.00 4.29
CA PHE A 97 -0.56 -9.05 4.27
C PHE A 97 -0.02 -7.79 4.95
N VAL A 98 0.57 -7.98 6.12
CA VAL A 98 1.23 -6.93 6.88
C VAL A 98 2.71 -7.00 6.57
N VAL A 99 3.27 -5.95 5.97
CA VAL A 99 4.68 -5.89 5.62
C VAL A 99 5.37 -4.87 6.51
N GLY A 100 6.48 -5.25 7.13
CA GLY A 100 7.28 -4.34 7.95
C GLY A 100 8.60 -4.93 8.38
N VAL A 101 9.55 -4.07 8.75
CA VAL A 101 10.87 -4.50 9.23
C VAL A 101 10.72 -5.18 10.59
N ALA A 102 11.33 -6.36 10.73
CA ALA A 102 11.29 -7.15 11.95
C ALA A 102 12.17 -6.55 13.06
N ASP A 103 11.61 -5.62 13.83
CA ASP A 103 12.21 -5.06 15.05
C ASP A 103 11.66 -5.74 16.32
N VAL A 104 10.45 -6.30 16.25
CA VAL A 104 9.81 -7.07 17.32
C VAL A 104 9.15 -8.34 16.79
N HIS A 105 8.97 -9.32 17.68
CA HIS A 105 8.11 -10.46 17.39
C HIS A 105 6.64 -10.05 17.44
N VAL A 106 5.87 -10.40 16.41
CA VAL A 106 4.43 -10.17 16.33
C VAL A 106 3.72 -11.50 16.48
N ALA A 107 2.97 -11.66 17.56
CA ALA A 107 2.14 -12.84 17.77
C ALA A 107 0.97 -12.85 16.78
N ASP A 108 0.62 -14.04 16.30
CA ASP A 108 -0.50 -14.28 15.38
C ASP A 108 -1.79 -13.61 15.88
N ILE A 109 -2.57 -13.05 14.94
CA ILE A 109 -3.84 -12.36 15.28
C ILE A 109 -5.07 -12.98 14.65
N ALA A 110 -4.93 -13.63 13.50
CA ALA A 110 -5.97 -14.35 12.79
C ALA A 110 -5.32 -15.23 11.72
N GLU A 111 -5.98 -16.33 11.33
CA GLU A 111 -5.47 -17.30 10.37
C GLU A 111 -5.21 -16.72 8.97
N ASN A 112 -5.94 -15.66 8.60
CA ASN A 112 -5.83 -14.99 7.31
C ASN A 112 -4.98 -13.71 7.36
N VAL A 113 -4.18 -13.51 8.42
CA VAL A 113 -3.23 -12.39 8.53
C VAL A 113 -1.81 -12.95 8.43
N HIS A 114 -1.06 -12.44 7.46
CA HIS A 114 0.30 -12.87 7.13
C HIS A 114 1.28 -11.72 7.36
N VAL A 115 2.19 -11.88 8.30
CA VAL A 115 3.27 -10.92 8.52
C VAL A 115 4.44 -11.27 7.58
N LYS A 116 4.90 -10.29 6.80
CA LYS A 116 5.98 -10.42 5.81
C LYS A 116 7.10 -9.45 6.15
N THR A 117 8.32 -9.97 6.29
CA THR A 117 9.50 -9.20 6.71
C THR A 117 10.63 -9.21 5.69
N LYS A 118 10.55 -10.12 4.72
CA LYS A 118 11.52 -10.22 3.61
C LYS A 118 11.51 -8.94 2.79
N ASN A 119 12.68 -8.35 2.58
CA ASN A 119 12.89 -7.10 1.83
C ASN A 119 12.00 -5.92 2.29
N ALA A 120 11.46 -5.96 3.51
CA ALA A 120 10.58 -4.90 4.00
C ALA A 120 11.32 -3.55 4.20
N ASP A 121 12.65 -3.58 4.27
CA ASP A 121 13.50 -2.39 4.41
C ASP A 121 13.38 -1.43 3.21
N ILE A 122 13.16 -1.95 1.99
CA ILE A 122 13.06 -1.11 0.78
C ILE A 122 11.77 -0.28 0.75
N ILE A 123 10.75 -0.70 1.50
CA ILE A 123 9.48 0.02 1.67
C ILE A 123 9.36 0.68 3.05
N ARG A 124 10.42 0.69 3.87
CA ARG A 124 10.39 1.19 5.25
C ARG A 124 9.84 2.61 5.34
N ASN A 125 10.13 3.45 4.34
CA ASN A 125 9.69 4.85 4.31
C ASN A 125 8.36 5.03 3.55
N ASN A 126 7.65 3.95 3.24
CA ASN A 126 6.37 4.01 2.53
C ASN A 126 5.19 3.75 3.45
N TRP A 127 4.16 4.57 3.30
CA TRP A 127 2.82 4.26 3.75
C TRP A 127 2.10 3.54 2.62
N ILE A 128 1.74 2.28 2.85
CA ILE A 128 1.07 1.43 1.86
C ILE A 128 -0.22 0.92 2.47
N SER A 129 -1.33 1.15 1.79
CA SER A 129 -2.61 0.46 2.07
C SER A 129 -3.27 0.18 0.73
N ILE A 130 -3.41 -1.10 0.37
CA ILE A 130 -3.95 -1.51 -0.91
C ILE A 130 -5.02 -2.56 -0.66
N ILE A 131 -6.21 -2.39 -1.23
CA ILE A 131 -7.18 -3.48 -1.36
C ILE A 131 -7.36 -3.87 -2.82
N THR A 132 -7.42 -5.17 -3.06
CA THR A 132 -7.66 -5.71 -4.40
C THR A 132 -8.61 -6.91 -4.36
N SER A 133 -9.40 -7.02 -5.42
CA SER A 133 -10.25 -8.14 -5.75
C SER A 133 -10.54 -8.09 -7.26
N LYS A 134 -11.35 -9.01 -7.77
CA LYS A 134 -11.78 -8.99 -9.17
C LYS A 134 -12.48 -7.69 -9.60
N THR A 135 -13.10 -6.96 -8.67
CA THR A 135 -13.97 -5.81 -8.98
C THR A 135 -13.64 -4.53 -8.20
N ILE A 136 -12.76 -4.60 -7.22
CA ILE A 136 -12.41 -3.47 -6.33
C ILE A 136 -10.90 -3.39 -6.28
N ASN A 137 -10.35 -2.26 -6.67
CA ASN A 137 -8.92 -1.98 -6.64
C ASN A 137 -8.76 -0.57 -6.11
N ILE A 138 -8.19 -0.43 -4.92
CA ILE A 138 -7.95 0.86 -4.30
C ILE A 138 -6.57 0.83 -3.67
N SER A 139 -5.75 1.83 -3.95
CA SER A 139 -4.40 1.95 -3.40
C SER A 139 -4.17 3.32 -2.80
N LEU A 140 -3.46 3.32 -1.67
CA LEU A 140 -2.84 4.47 -1.05
C LEU A 140 -1.34 4.17 -0.96
N ILE A 141 -0.55 4.95 -1.69
CA ILE A 141 0.91 4.86 -1.68
C ILE A 141 1.47 6.24 -1.38
N ALA A 142 2.23 6.36 -0.30
CA ALA A 142 2.96 7.57 0.01
C ALA A 142 4.37 7.26 0.48
N GLN A 143 5.29 8.18 0.23
CA GLN A 143 6.63 8.16 0.78
C GLN A 143 6.73 9.22 1.88
N GLU A 144 7.28 8.85 3.02
CA GLU A 144 7.74 9.81 4.01
C GLU A 144 8.93 10.60 3.47
N LEU A 145 8.89 11.91 3.67
CA LEU A 145 9.96 12.82 3.33
C LEU A 145 10.91 12.90 4.51
N THR A 146 12.13 12.40 4.36
CA THR A 146 13.21 12.65 5.31
C THR A 146 13.47 14.16 5.37
N SER A 147 13.10 14.79 6.48
CA SER A 147 13.45 16.18 6.76
C SER A 147 14.41 16.21 7.95
N GLN A 148 15.45 17.06 7.86
CA GLN A 148 16.38 17.30 8.97
C GLN A 148 15.69 18.01 10.16
N ASN A 149 14.45 18.48 9.98
CA ASN A 149 13.71 19.31 10.94
C ASN A 149 12.29 18.74 11.14
N HIS A 150 12.16 17.70 11.97
CA HIS A 150 10.99 17.26 12.78
C HIS A 150 9.54 17.35 12.22
N HIS A 151 9.34 17.60 10.94
CA HIS A 151 8.05 17.52 10.27
C HIS A 151 8.09 16.35 9.31
N GLU A 152 7.47 15.24 9.73
CA GLU A 152 7.18 14.04 8.93
C GLU A 152 6.19 14.42 7.82
N GLY A 153 6.70 15.02 6.75
CA GLY A 153 5.94 15.26 5.54
C GLY A 153 5.76 13.95 4.78
N TYR A 154 4.63 13.78 4.12
CA TYR A 154 4.42 12.67 3.19
C TYR A 154 4.22 13.22 1.79
N ILE A 155 4.47 12.40 0.79
CA ILE A 155 4.12 12.69 -0.60
C ILE A 155 3.60 11.41 -1.23
N GLY A 156 2.41 11.46 -1.80
CA GLY A 156 1.79 10.24 -2.31
C GLY A 156 0.43 10.47 -2.93
N PHE A 157 -0.25 9.38 -3.20
CA PHE A 157 -1.55 9.39 -3.85
C PHE A 157 -2.46 8.31 -3.30
N TYR A 158 -3.76 8.57 -3.49
CA TYR A 158 -4.83 7.60 -3.39
C TYR A 158 -5.44 7.42 -4.77
N THR A 159 -5.79 6.20 -5.17
CA THR A 159 -6.50 5.94 -6.43
C THR A 159 -7.41 4.72 -6.33
N ASN A 160 -8.46 4.71 -7.16
CA ASN A 160 -9.27 3.52 -7.42
C ASN A 160 -9.05 2.93 -8.84
N SER A 161 -8.00 3.40 -9.54
CA SER A 161 -7.56 2.82 -10.81
C SER A 161 -7.03 1.40 -10.59
N LYS A 162 -7.55 0.44 -11.35
CA LYS A 162 -7.06 -0.93 -11.30
C LYS A 162 -5.64 -1.00 -11.86
N SER A 163 -5.37 -0.32 -12.97
CA SER A 163 -4.04 -0.34 -13.60
C SER A 163 -2.94 0.20 -12.66
N LEU A 164 -3.18 1.32 -11.98
CA LEU A 164 -2.22 1.86 -10.99
C LEU A 164 -2.09 0.95 -9.76
N THR A 165 -3.19 0.34 -9.33
CA THR A 165 -3.18 -0.58 -8.18
C THR A 165 -2.42 -1.87 -8.50
N GLU A 166 -2.61 -2.44 -9.68
CA GLU A 166 -1.87 -3.61 -10.17
C GLU A 166 -0.38 -3.29 -10.30
N LYS A 167 -0.01 -2.15 -10.92
CA LYS A 167 1.38 -1.66 -10.95
C LYS A 167 2.00 -1.59 -9.54
N ALA A 168 1.27 -1.08 -8.55
CA ALA A 168 1.76 -0.99 -7.17
C ALA A 168 1.98 -2.36 -6.52
N VAL A 169 1.09 -3.33 -6.77
CA VAL A 169 1.24 -4.71 -6.28
C VAL A 169 2.40 -5.41 -7.00
N ASP A 170 2.53 -5.25 -8.30
CA ASP A 170 3.62 -5.83 -9.10
C ASP A 170 4.98 -5.31 -8.63
N LEU A 171 5.09 -4.03 -8.24
CA LEU A 171 6.32 -3.49 -7.65
C LEU A 171 6.69 -4.21 -6.35
N LEU A 172 5.72 -4.54 -5.50
CA LEU A 172 5.97 -5.30 -4.27
C LEU A 172 6.40 -6.75 -4.57
N ILE A 173 5.79 -7.38 -5.57
CA ILE A 173 6.12 -8.75 -6.02
C ILE A 173 7.52 -8.81 -6.63
N ASN A 174 7.78 -7.97 -7.63
CA ASN A 174 9.03 -7.95 -8.39
C ASN A 174 10.26 -7.64 -7.51
N ASN A 175 10.04 -6.92 -6.40
CA ASN A 175 11.09 -6.65 -5.42
C ASN A 175 11.14 -7.67 -4.25
N ASN A 176 10.42 -8.79 -4.38
CA ASN A 176 10.35 -9.88 -3.39
C ASN A 176 9.87 -9.42 -1.99
N VAL A 177 9.09 -8.35 -1.93
CA VAL A 177 8.42 -7.88 -0.69
C VAL A 177 7.18 -8.73 -0.43
N LEU A 178 6.43 -9.01 -1.50
CA LEU A 178 5.38 -10.03 -1.53
C LEU A 178 5.90 -11.28 -2.23
N SER A 179 5.26 -12.41 -1.95
CA SER A 179 5.53 -13.70 -2.61
C SER A 179 4.44 -13.93 -3.65
N ASP A 180 4.79 -14.46 -4.82
CA ASP A 180 3.84 -14.90 -5.86
C ASP A 180 3.00 -16.10 -5.43
N ASP A 181 3.42 -16.80 -4.39
CA ASP A 181 2.69 -17.96 -3.90
C ASP A 181 1.30 -17.53 -3.42
N PRO A 182 0.20 -18.03 -4.02
CA PRO A 182 -1.09 -17.91 -3.37
C PRO A 182 -0.92 -18.56 -2.01
N VAL A 183 -1.07 -17.83 -0.90
CA VAL A 183 -1.01 -18.45 0.43
C VAL A 183 -2.33 -19.18 0.62
N PRO A 184 -2.41 -20.50 0.37
CA PRO A 184 -3.67 -21.22 0.44
C PRO A 184 -3.72 -21.78 1.86
N GLY A 185 -4.28 -21.01 2.80
CA GLY A 185 -4.74 -21.52 4.09
C GLY A 185 -3.78 -22.44 4.88
N LYS A 186 -2.46 -22.27 4.79
CA LYS A 186 -1.51 -22.99 5.66
C LYS A 186 -0.36 -22.10 6.10
N GLN A 187 -0.31 -21.92 7.42
CA GLN A 187 0.76 -21.34 8.21
C GLN A 187 2.12 -21.92 7.81
N THR A 188 3.11 -21.05 7.66
CA THR A 188 4.51 -21.39 7.89
C THR A 188 4.79 -21.13 9.37
N SER A 189 4.55 -22.13 10.20
CA SER A 189 5.10 -22.15 11.55
C SER A 189 6.61 -22.29 11.42
N PHE A 190 7.36 -21.24 11.74
CA PHE A 190 8.78 -21.38 12.02
C PHE A 190 8.93 -22.10 13.37
N ASN A 191 9.34 -23.37 13.34
CA ASN A 191 9.87 -24.02 14.53
C ASN A 191 11.26 -23.43 14.81
N ILE A 192 11.43 -22.93 16.03
CA ILE A 192 12.74 -22.66 16.65
C ILE A 192 13.36 -24.00 17.04
#